data_AF-A0A973JTX3-F1
#
_entry.id   AF-A0A973JTX3-F1
#
_cell.length_a   1.000
_cell.length_b   1.000
_cell.length_c   1.000
_cell.angle_alpha   90.00
_cell.angle_beta   90.00
_cell.angle_gamma   90.00
#
_symmetry.space_group_name_H-M   'P 1'
#
loop_
_entity.id
_entity.type
_entity.pdbx_description
1 polymer ?
#
loop_
_entity_poly.entity_id
_entity_poly.type
_entity_poly.pdbx_seq_one_letter_code
_entity_poly.pdbx_strand_id
1 'polypeptide(L)'
;MDVRIEKVPGGLSVDGLELKNGKCGCTAVLPCCYSWSKVKRSGDKISFAAKASGPESKDTFAWGYTVKKGQFEVEVFFEDARDKTIFSGFYPPRLEDFLAKGWELVKKDGEREDFGLWRCAACRWLYREKDQKTPFESLPDDWKCPICKAGKDSFEKVA
;
A
#
# COMPACT_ATOMS: atom_id res chain seq x y z
N MET A 1 16.52 7.70 -22.25
CA MET A 1 15.58 6.79 -21.55
C MET A 1 14.46 7.65 -21.01
N ASP A 2 13.33 7.68 -21.72
CA ASP A 2 12.21 8.56 -21.40
C ASP A 2 11.34 7.88 -20.32
N VAL A 3 11.24 8.50 -19.15
CA VAL A 3 10.37 8.01 -18.07
C VAL A 3 8.94 8.41 -18.40
N ARG A 4 8.07 7.43 -18.63
CA ARG A 4 6.66 7.70 -18.94
C ARG A 4 5.89 7.95 -17.66
N ILE A 5 5.35 9.17 -17.49
CA ILE A 5 4.50 9.52 -16.34
C ILE A 5 3.10 9.84 -16.82
N GLU A 6 2.14 8.98 -16.48
CA GLU A 6 0.75 9.08 -16.92
C GLU A 6 -0.17 9.29 -15.72
N LYS A 7 -1.25 10.05 -15.91
CA LYS A 7 -2.30 10.18 -14.89
C LYS A 7 -3.21 8.97 -15.00
N VAL A 8 -3.42 8.26 -13.89
CA VAL A 8 -4.34 7.12 -13.79
C VAL A 8 -5.47 7.44 -12.82
N PRO A 9 -6.62 6.73 -12.90
CA PRO A 9 -7.71 6.91 -11.94
C PRO A 9 -7.20 6.76 -10.51
N GLY A 10 -7.32 7.85 -9.75
CA GLY A 10 -6.85 7.90 -8.37
C GLY A 10 -5.34 8.04 -8.19
N GLY A 11 -4.50 8.28 -9.21
CA GLY A 11 -3.05 8.25 -9.00
C GLY A 11 -2.18 8.70 -10.18
N LEU A 12 -0.93 8.27 -10.15
CA LEU A 12 0.06 8.44 -11.22
C LEU A 12 0.70 7.08 -11.54
N SER A 13 0.86 6.78 -12.81
CA SER A 13 1.70 5.69 -13.28
C SER A 13 3.07 6.26 -13.64
N VAL A 14 4.13 5.72 -13.03
CA VAL A 14 5.51 6.13 -13.24
C VAL A 14 6.26 4.94 -13.82
N ASP A 15 6.59 5.02 -15.11
CA ASP A 15 7.26 3.95 -15.84
C ASP A 15 6.46 2.62 -15.84
N GLY A 16 5.13 2.71 -15.72
CA GLY A 16 4.23 1.56 -15.58
C GLY A 16 4.00 1.09 -14.13
N LEU A 17 4.62 1.74 -13.15
CA LEU A 17 4.38 1.47 -11.72
C LEU A 17 3.33 2.43 -11.18
N GLU A 18 2.23 1.87 -10.67
CA GLU A 18 1.10 2.66 -10.20
C GLU A 18 1.29 3.13 -8.76
N LEU A 19 1.21 4.44 -8.58
CA LEU A 19 1.14 5.11 -7.29
C LEU A 19 -0.29 5.65 -7.17
N LYS A 20 -1.08 5.09 -6.25
CA LYS A 20 -2.50 5.45 -6.08
C LYS A 20 -2.75 6.18 -4.77
N ASN A 21 -3.60 7.20 -4.85
CA ASN A 21 -4.25 7.84 -3.72
C ASN A 21 -5.39 6.94 -3.24
N GLY A 22 -5.55 6.85 -1.94
CA GLY A 22 -6.60 6.05 -1.33
C GLY A 22 -6.90 6.57 0.05
N LYS A 23 -8.19 6.84 0.30
CA LYS A 23 -8.74 7.13 1.61
C LYS A 23 -10.11 6.47 1.64
N CYS A 24 -10.51 5.89 2.76
CA CYS A 24 -11.88 5.39 2.86
C CYS A 24 -12.88 6.56 2.77
N GLY A 25 -13.90 6.43 1.90
CA GLY A 25 -15.11 7.23 1.97
C GLY A 25 -15.98 6.65 3.08
N CYS A 26 -16.00 7.30 4.23
CA CYS A 26 -16.54 6.76 5.49
C CYS A 26 -18.07 6.60 5.47
N THR A 27 -18.57 5.49 4.91
CA THR A 27 -19.96 5.01 5.07
C THR A 27 -20.07 3.52 5.42
N ALA A 28 -18.98 2.88 5.84
CA ALA A 28 -18.96 1.46 6.21
C ALA A 28 -19.11 1.25 7.73
N VAL A 29 -19.65 0.07 8.10
CA VAL A 29 -20.04 -0.45 9.43
C VAL A 29 -18.94 -0.42 10.53
N LEU A 30 -17.72 0.02 10.22
CA LEU A 30 -16.54 -0.07 11.12
C LEU A 30 -16.03 1.31 11.57
N PRO A 31 -15.31 1.37 12.72
CA PRO A 31 -14.61 2.57 13.15
C PRO A 31 -13.66 3.10 12.06
N CYS A 32 -13.54 4.42 11.96
CA CYS A 32 -12.63 5.06 11.00
C CYS A 32 -11.20 4.58 11.24
N CYS A 33 -10.57 3.98 10.24
CA CYS A 33 -9.18 3.51 10.33
C CYS A 33 -8.14 4.64 10.26
N TYR A 34 -8.56 5.87 9.92
CA TYR A 34 -7.70 7.05 9.69
C TYR A 34 -6.56 6.86 8.67
N SER A 35 -6.51 5.70 8.01
CA SER A 35 -5.49 5.37 7.03
C SER A 35 -5.73 6.09 5.70
N TRP A 36 -4.63 6.44 5.04
CA TRP A 36 -4.66 7.10 3.75
C TRP A 36 -3.37 6.85 2.96
N SER A 37 -3.42 7.10 1.67
CA SER A 37 -2.28 7.17 0.76
C SER A 37 -2.51 8.34 -0.18
N LYS A 38 -1.43 9.06 -0.48
CA LYS A 38 -1.47 10.28 -1.27
C LYS A 38 -0.25 10.35 -2.16
N VAL A 39 -0.49 10.72 -3.41
CA VAL A 39 0.52 10.94 -4.43
C VAL A 39 0.47 12.41 -4.81
N LYS A 40 1.63 13.06 -4.77
CA LYS A 40 1.82 14.43 -5.23
C LYS A 40 2.89 14.41 -6.32
N ARG A 41 2.74 15.28 -7.31
CA ARG A 41 3.75 15.54 -8.33
C ARG A 41 4.04 17.03 -8.35
N SER A 42 5.32 17.38 -8.28
CA SER A 42 5.85 18.74 -8.40
C SER A 42 6.93 18.75 -9.47
N GLY A 43 6.54 19.06 -10.71
CA GLY A 43 7.43 18.95 -11.86
C GLY A 43 7.89 17.50 -12.08
N ASP A 44 9.18 17.29 -11.85
CA ASP A 44 9.90 16.02 -12.02
C ASP A 44 10.02 15.20 -10.73
N LYS A 45 9.62 15.76 -9.58
CA LYS A 45 9.57 15.06 -8.31
C LYS A 45 8.16 14.51 -8.04
N ILE A 46 8.08 13.21 -7.74
CA ILE A 46 6.87 12.51 -7.33
C ILE A 46 7.05 12.10 -5.88
N SER A 47 6.11 12.46 -5.01
CA SER A 47 6.09 12.02 -3.62
C SER A 47 4.85 11.19 -3.33
N PHE A 48 5.08 9.99 -2.82
CA PHE A 48 4.08 9.09 -2.30
C PHE A 48 4.18 9.08 -0.78
N ALA A 49 3.10 9.44 -0.11
CA ALA A 49 2.99 9.38 1.33
C ALA A 49 1.80 8.51 1.71
N ALA A 50 1.95 7.60 2.66
CA ALA A 50 0.84 6.83 3.20
C ALA A 50 0.94 6.69 4.72
N LYS A 51 -0.23 6.49 5.33
CA LYS A 51 -0.41 6.25 6.75
C LYS A 51 -1.35 5.07 6.92
N ALA A 52 -0.90 4.02 7.58
CA ALA A 52 -1.71 2.86 7.94
C ALA A 52 -1.99 2.76 9.44
N SER A 53 -1.32 3.56 10.27
CA SER A 53 -1.57 3.67 11.70
C SER A 53 -2.91 4.36 11.98
N GLY A 54 -3.65 3.79 12.93
CA GLY A 54 -4.89 4.34 13.48
C GLY A 54 -4.65 5.00 14.84
N PRO A 55 -5.70 5.60 15.45
CA PRO A 55 -5.61 6.23 16.77
C PRO A 55 -5.27 5.24 17.89
N GLU A 56 -5.59 3.96 17.71
CA GLU A 56 -5.29 2.89 18.68
C GLU A 56 -3.99 2.14 18.37
N SER A 57 -3.26 2.53 17.32
CA SER A 57 -2.00 1.87 16.95
C SER A 57 -0.93 2.09 18.01
N LYS A 58 -0.38 1.00 18.54
CA LYS A 58 0.66 1.01 19.57
C LYS A 58 2.05 0.74 19.02
N ASP A 59 2.14 0.06 17.88
CA ASP A 59 3.40 -0.38 17.29
C ASP A 59 3.58 0.22 15.90
N THR A 60 3.85 1.53 15.89
CA THR A 60 4.03 2.32 14.67
C THR A 60 5.49 2.40 14.27
N PHE A 61 5.77 2.31 12.98
CA PHE A 61 7.10 2.50 12.41
C PHE A 61 6.98 3.21 11.06
N ALA A 62 8.06 3.80 10.57
CA ALA A 62 8.08 4.41 9.25
C ALA A 62 9.10 3.71 8.36
N TRP A 63 8.74 3.57 7.09
CA TRP A 63 9.64 3.08 6.06
C TRP A 63 9.45 3.87 4.76
N GLY A 64 10.47 3.87 3.92
CA GLY A 64 10.48 4.67 2.72
C GLY A 64 11.73 4.46 1.88
N TYR A 65 11.67 4.93 0.65
CA TYR A 65 12.80 4.92 -0.25
C TYR A 65 12.68 6.06 -1.26
N THR A 66 13.82 6.52 -1.74
CA THR A 66 13.91 7.52 -2.80
C THR A 66 14.68 6.91 -3.95
N VAL A 67 14.05 6.91 -5.13
CA VAL A 67 14.66 6.44 -6.37
C VAL A 67 14.72 7.57 -7.39
N LYS A 68 15.75 7.55 -8.23
CA LYS A 68 15.99 8.56 -9.26
C LYS A 68 16.23 7.91 -10.61
N LYS A 69 15.74 8.53 -11.68
CA LYS A 69 16.01 8.12 -13.06
C LYS A 69 16.12 9.37 -13.93
N GLY A 70 17.36 9.75 -14.24
CA GLY A 70 17.65 11.02 -14.92
C GLY A 70 17.25 12.23 -14.08
N GLN A 71 16.31 13.03 -14.57
CA GLN A 71 15.77 14.20 -13.86
C GLN A 71 14.60 13.87 -12.92
N PHE A 72 14.02 12.68 -13.04
CA PHE A 72 12.86 12.28 -12.25
C PHE A 72 13.27 11.67 -10.93
N GLU A 73 12.56 12.04 -9.87
CA GLU A 73 12.76 11.51 -8.52
C GLU A 73 11.42 11.02 -7.96
N VAL A 74 11.39 9.81 -7.41
CA VAL A 74 10.24 9.27 -6.68
C VAL A 74 10.64 9.06 -5.24
N GLU A 75 9.96 9.76 -4.36
CA GLU A 75 10.12 9.66 -2.91
C GLU A 75 8.90 8.93 -2.33
N VAL A 76 9.15 7.85 -1.60
CA VAL A 76 8.14 7.05 -0.93
C VAL A 76 8.34 7.17 0.57
N PHE A 77 7.27 7.54 1.27
CA PHE A 77 7.20 7.57 2.72
C PHE A 77 5.93 6.84 3.18
N PHE A 78 6.07 5.91 4.10
CA PHE A 78 4.97 5.12 4.62
C PHE A 78 5.08 5.05 6.14
N GLU A 79 4.11 5.66 6.83
CA GLU A 79 3.91 5.48 8.26
C GLU A 79 3.03 4.26 8.47
N ASP A 80 3.63 3.18 8.93
CA ASP A 80 2.99 1.89 9.08
C ASP A 80 2.76 1.55 10.55
N ALA A 81 1.92 0.54 10.79
CA ALA A 81 1.70 -0.04 12.10
C ALA A 81 1.72 -1.57 12.03
N ARG A 82 2.47 -2.22 12.92
CA ARG A 82 2.53 -3.69 13.01
C ARG A 82 1.23 -4.26 13.55
N ASP A 83 0.42 -3.46 14.23
CA ASP A 83 -0.88 -3.83 14.79
C ASP A 83 -2.08 -3.34 13.93
N LYS A 84 -1.86 -2.79 12.73
CA LYS A 84 -2.96 -2.39 11.83
C LYS A 84 -3.88 -3.55 11.44
N THR A 85 -5.18 -3.39 11.58
CA THR A 85 -6.17 -4.40 11.15
C THR A 85 -6.94 -3.99 9.90
N ILE A 86 -6.97 -2.70 9.60
CA ILE A 86 -7.71 -2.11 8.49
C ILE A 86 -6.78 -1.14 7.76
N PHE A 87 -6.75 -1.22 6.44
CA PHE A 87 -6.02 -0.25 5.62
C PHE A 87 -6.77 0.05 4.33
N SER A 88 -7.10 1.33 4.15
CA SER A 88 -7.89 1.80 3.01
C SER A 88 -7.05 2.52 1.95
N GLY A 89 -5.78 2.80 2.24
CA GLY A 89 -4.83 3.34 1.27
C GLY A 89 -4.34 2.28 0.29
N PHE A 90 -3.41 2.66 -0.57
CA PHE A 90 -2.68 1.74 -1.44
C PHE A 90 -1.25 1.60 -0.94
N TYR A 91 -0.63 0.45 -1.22
CA TYR A 91 0.80 0.30 -1.03
C TYR A 91 1.53 0.86 -2.25
N PRO A 92 2.71 1.48 -2.04
CA PRO A 92 3.56 1.84 -3.16
C PRO A 92 4.15 0.57 -3.80
N PRO A 93 4.65 0.67 -5.04
CA PRO A 93 5.45 -0.37 -5.68
C PRO A 93 6.64 -0.80 -4.82
N ARG A 94 7.29 -1.92 -5.14
CA ARG A 94 8.51 -2.32 -4.42
C ARG A 94 9.71 -1.56 -4.96
N LEU A 95 10.72 -1.37 -4.12
CA LEU A 95 11.99 -0.81 -4.55
C LEU A 95 12.60 -1.63 -5.70
N GLU A 96 12.49 -2.96 -5.62
CA GLU A 96 12.96 -3.89 -6.65
C GLU A 96 12.29 -3.65 -8.00
N ASP A 97 11.00 -3.29 -8.03
CA ASP A 97 10.29 -2.97 -9.27
C ASP A 97 10.87 -1.72 -9.97
N PHE A 98 11.26 -0.72 -9.17
CA PHE A 98 11.95 0.47 -9.67
C PHE A 98 13.36 0.15 -10.17
N LEU A 99 14.14 -0.62 -9.40
CA LEU A 99 15.50 -1.03 -9.81
C LEU A 99 15.47 -1.86 -11.10
N ALA A 100 14.51 -2.79 -11.24
CA ALA A 100 14.32 -3.59 -12.46
C ALA A 100 14.01 -2.74 -13.70
N LYS A 101 13.42 -1.55 -13.49
CA LYS A 101 13.15 -0.55 -14.54
C LYS A 101 14.31 0.42 -14.76
N GLY A 102 15.46 0.19 -14.14
CA GLY A 102 16.65 1.04 -14.29
C GLY A 102 16.57 2.36 -13.52
N TRP A 103 15.82 2.40 -12.42
CA TRP A 103 15.92 3.50 -11.45
C TRP A 103 17.07 3.23 -10.49
N GLU A 104 17.70 4.29 -10.00
CA GLU A 104 18.81 4.23 -9.06
C GLU A 104 18.30 4.56 -7.65
N LEU A 105 18.69 3.76 -6.66
CA LEU A 105 18.38 4.04 -5.26
C LEU A 105 19.24 5.20 -4.74
N VAL A 106 18.58 6.27 -4.30
CA VAL A 106 19.24 7.42 -3.66
C VAL A 106 19.27 7.26 -2.15
N LYS A 107 18.15 6.84 -1.56
CA LYS A 107 18.00 6.73 -0.11
C LYS A 107 17.01 5.62 0.24
N LYS A 108 17.28 4.85 1.29
CA LYS A 108 16.35 3.87 1.87
C LYS A 108 16.28 4.13 3.37
N ASP A 109 15.07 4.33 3.89
CA ASP A 109 14.81 4.55 5.30
C ASP A 109 13.90 3.41 5.79
N GLY A 110 14.40 2.57 6.69
CA GLY A 110 13.66 1.40 7.17
C GLY A 110 13.36 0.36 6.08
N GLU A 111 12.55 -0.63 6.44
CA GLU A 111 12.14 -1.70 5.53
C GLU A 111 10.65 -1.97 5.67
N ARG A 112 10.04 -2.35 4.55
CA ARG A 112 8.66 -2.87 4.55
C ARG A 112 8.68 -4.28 5.14
N GLU A 113 7.97 -4.47 6.24
CA GLU A 113 7.89 -5.78 6.92
C GLU A 113 6.64 -6.58 6.52
N ASP A 114 5.65 -5.94 5.90
CA ASP A 114 4.39 -6.58 5.52
C ASP A 114 4.37 -7.03 4.05
N PHE A 115 4.37 -8.35 3.88
CA PHE A 115 4.16 -9.07 2.61
C PHE A 115 3.07 -10.13 2.82
N GLY A 116 2.43 -10.58 1.74
CA GLY A 116 1.34 -11.55 1.86
C GLY A 116 0.10 -10.92 2.48
N LEU A 117 -0.18 -9.67 2.10
CA LEU A 117 -1.36 -8.97 2.60
C LEU A 117 -2.51 -9.08 1.62
N TRP A 118 -3.67 -9.45 2.15
CA TRP A 118 -4.91 -9.49 1.40
C TRP A 118 -5.92 -8.55 2.04
N ARG A 119 -6.53 -7.71 1.23
CA ARG A 119 -7.51 -6.73 1.69
C ARG A 119 -8.90 -7.16 1.24
N CYS A 120 -9.84 -7.20 2.17
CA CYS A 120 -11.25 -7.34 1.81
C CYS A 120 -11.73 -6.08 1.08
N ALA A 121 -12.21 -6.19 -0.16
CA ALA A 121 -12.70 -5.05 -0.93
C ALA A 121 -13.93 -4.37 -0.26
N ALA A 122 -14.76 -5.17 0.44
CA ALA A 122 -15.99 -4.72 1.08
C ALA A 122 -15.75 -3.92 2.38
N CYS A 123 -14.90 -4.41 3.29
CA CYS A 123 -14.70 -3.80 4.61
C CYS A 123 -13.29 -3.28 4.89
N ARG A 124 -12.34 -3.48 3.98
CA ARG A 124 -10.93 -3.05 4.07
C ARG A 124 -10.12 -3.68 5.19
N TRP A 125 -10.65 -4.72 5.82
CA TRP A 125 -9.89 -5.57 6.75
C TRP A 125 -8.72 -6.23 6.02
N LEU A 126 -7.57 -6.27 6.69
CA LEU A 126 -6.35 -6.89 6.19
C LEU A 126 -6.20 -8.29 6.79
N TYR A 127 -6.17 -9.29 5.92
CA TYR A 127 -5.60 -10.59 6.22
C TYR A 127 -4.09 -10.50 6.06
N ARG A 128 -3.35 -10.73 7.14
CA ARG A 128 -1.89 -10.65 7.17
C ARG A 128 -1.34 -12.05 7.43
N GLU A 129 -0.71 -12.64 6.43
CA GLU A 129 -0.17 -14.01 6.53
C GLU A 129 0.86 -14.15 7.66
N LYS A 130 1.54 -13.07 8.07
CA LYS A 130 2.45 -13.11 9.22
C LYS A 130 1.75 -13.35 10.57
N ASP A 131 0.50 -12.90 10.72
CA ASP A 131 -0.28 -13.12 11.95
C ASP A 131 -1.09 -14.42 11.90
N GLN A 132 -1.30 -14.93 10.69
CA GLN A 132 -2.14 -16.08 10.42
C GLN A 132 -1.25 -17.30 10.20
N LYS A 133 -1.62 -18.45 10.78
CA LYS A 133 -0.84 -19.68 10.58
C LYS A 133 -1.04 -20.30 9.19
N THR A 134 -1.95 -19.75 8.39
CA THR A 134 -2.37 -20.30 7.11
C THR A 134 -2.17 -19.25 6.02
N PRO A 135 -1.58 -19.60 4.87
CA PRO A 135 -1.58 -18.72 3.71
C PRO A 135 -3.02 -18.46 3.24
N PHE A 136 -3.29 -17.25 2.76
CA PHE A 136 -4.63 -16.89 2.29
C PHE A 136 -5.09 -17.80 1.15
N GLU A 137 -4.18 -18.16 0.25
CA GLU A 137 -4.48 -19.04 -0.89
C GLU A 137 -4.91 -20.44 -0.43
N SER A 138 -4.40 -20.92 0.70
CA SER A 138 -4.73 -22.22 1.30
C SER A 138 -6.02 -22.20 2.13
N LEU A 139 -6.69 -21.05 2.27
CA LEU A 139 -7.98 -20.99 2.96
C LEU A 139 -9.06 -21.74 2.17
N PRO A 140 -10.00 -22.40 2.85
CA PRO A 140 -11.10 -23.11 2.19
C PRO A 140 -12.04 -22.13 1.45
N ASP A 141 -12.74 -22.62 0.43
CA ASP A 141 -13.66 -21.80 -0.39
C ASP A 141 -14.84 -21.22 0.40
N ASP A 142 -15.29 -21.90 1.45
CA ASP A 142 -16.34 -21.37 2.35
C ASP A 142 -15.81 -20.37 3.39
N TRP A 143 -14.50 -20.08 3.38
CA TRP A 143 -13.96 -19.06 4.28
C TRP A 143 -14.52 -17.68 3.95
N LYS A 144 -14.92 -16.98 5.01
CA LYS A 144 -15.55 -15.66 4.92
C LYS A 144 -14.78 -14.66 5.78
N CYS A 145 -14.75 -13.41 5.33
CA CYS A 145 -14.20 -12.30 6.07
C CYS A 145 -14.78 -12.28 7.50
N PRO A 146 -13.94 -12.28 8.55
CA PRO A 146 -14.44 -12.33 9.93
C PRO A 146 -15.28 -11.10 10.27
N ILE A 147 -15.03 -9.98 9.60
CA ILE A 147 -15.64 -8.68 9.85
C ILE A 147 -16.98 -8.50 9.13
N CYS A 148 -17.02 -8.71 7.81
CA CYS A 148 -18.24 -8.44 7.00
C CYS A 148 -18.88 -9.68 6.37
N LYS A 149 -18.32 -10.88 6.58
CA LYS A 149 -18.81 -12.15 6.02
C LYS A 149 -18.78 -12.27 4.49
N ALA A 150 -18.13 -11.34 3.78
CA ALA A 150 -17.85 -11.48 2.35
C ALA A 150 -16.97 -12.72 2.08
N GLY A 151 -17.15 -13.34 0.93
CA GLY A 151 -16.37 -14.53 0.53
C GLY A 151 -14.89 -14.21 0.27
N LYS A 152 -14.09 -15.27 0.18
CA LYS A 152 -12.66 -15.22 -0.17
C LYS A 152 -12.41 -14.51 -1.52
N ASP A 153 -13.33 -14.65 -2.47
CA ASP A 153 -13.31 -14.03 -3.80
C ASP A 153 -13.26 -12.49 -3.76
N SER A 154 -13.76 -11.89 -2.68
CA SER A 154 -13.85 -10.44 -2.51
C SER A 154 -12.56 -9.82 -1.96
N PHE A 155 -11.47 -10.59 -1.86
CA PHE A 155 -10.18 -10.11 -1.39
C PHE A 155 -9.23 -9.80 -2.54
N GLU A 156 -8.48 -8.71 -2.39
CA GLU A 156 -7.43 -8.29 -3.32
C GLU A 156 -6.05 -8.41 -2.65
N LYS A 157 -5.04 -8.89 -3.38
CA LYS A 157 -3.65 -8.90 -2.89
C LYS A 157 -3.08 -7.48 -2.93
N VAL A 158 -2.58 -7.00 -1.80
CA VAL A 158 -2.06 -5.62 -1.66
C VAL A 158 -0.57 -5.55 -1.29
N ALA A 159 0.05 -6.67 -0.91
CA ALA A 159 1.48 -6.75 -0.57
C ALA A 159 2.10 -8.10 -0.91
#